data_AF-A0A9W8FP47-F1
#
_entry.id   AF-A0A9W8FP47-F1
#
_cell.length_a   1.000
_cell.length_b   1.000
_cell.length_c   1.000
_cell.angle_alpha   90.00
_cell.angle_beta   90.00
_cell.angle_gamma   90.00
#
_symmetry.space_group_name_H-M   'P 1'
#
loop_
_entity.id
_entity.type
_entity.pdbx_description
1 polymer ?
#
loop_
_entity_poly.entity_id
_entity_poly.type
_entity_poly.pdbx_seq_one_letter_code
_entity_poly.pdbx_strand_id
1 'polypeptide(L)'
;MLKVGGRRLQIHRRSKPARSSVHFILARNKNTAAARIAPVEDHSASAAVDAQAREEICSGISALKVVELNDLMRSCGLTQGTVKAGKISSLGTFIWDAQKLALSRYQNKSKNKRLPRSPAEIHAYFVPDEVVSIDIGYKNLAFAHVSRTGEVLGWRRTELLKEATFEPWTLARVVEEYVQNALPMIPASKCTYLIEHQRFRSQGSAAVTNSIMVNNLVEALLYANLRHISAHIQTVSPALVSTEWEPQTSEKEPNSTISNCVELKPKSTNKKPKDSRKEKKTRRCGGSEKKSQKEKLVSTIAQMDRVLCEQKQLTRTRHELLLSALGRSSPRARALVKTAVRDFDELMLRGTGSLGTLRDLRRRLIKKERTIAVVQAWIIASLASKSILSTSSNDHLDANEAINSTWPFVSGKHIEFAPTAAEMFCDEKKKDDLCDCLTQAVAWYRWQQNTISVLDQYGSALITRYR
;
A
#
# COMPACT_ATOMS: atom_id res chain seq x y z
N MET A 1 50.40 -45.72 -16.90
CA MET A 1 49.50 -45.58 -18.07
C MET A 1 48.07 -45.80 -17.60
N LEU A 2 47.28 -44.72 -17.51
CA LEU A 2 45.94 -44.70 -16.93
C LEU A 2 44.91 -45.27 -17.92
N LYS A 3 44.25 -46.37 -17.54
CA LYS A 3 43.02 -46.86 -18.17
C LYS A 3 41.84 -46.07 -17.62
N VAL A 4 41.18 -45.28 -18.47
CA VAL A 4 39.92 -44.60 -18.15
C VAL A 4 38.78 -45.42 -18.76
N GLY A 5 37.90 -45.94 -17.89
CA GLY A 5 36.72 -46.71 -18.27
C GLY A 5 35.62 -45.83 -18.86
N GLY A 6 35.18 -46.17 -20.07
CA GLY A 6 34.05 -45.52 -20.73
C GLY A 6 32.72 -45.95 -20.13
N ARG A 7 32.03 -45.02 -19.45
CA ARG A 7 30.58 -45.11 -19.19
C ARG A 7 29.83 -44.41 -20.32
N ARG A 8 29.02 -45.19 -21.04
CA ARG A 8 28.07 -44.74 -22.06
C ARG A 8 26.97 -43.91 -21.38
N LEU A 9 26.97 -42.59 -21.60
CA LEU A 9 25.85 -41.71 -21.26
C LEU A 9 24.72 -41.93 -22.28
N GLN A 10 23.61 -42.54 -21.84
CA GLN A 10 22.35 -42.52 -22.58
C GLN A 10 21.77 -41.11 -22.49
N ILE A 11 21.93 -40.35 -23.58
CA ILE A 11 21.24 -39.06 -23.75
C ILE A 11 19.77 -39.38 -24.08
N HIS A 12 18.89 -39.21 -23.09
CA HIS A 12 17.45 -39.16 -23.32
C HIS A 12 17.14 -37.96 -24.22
N ARG A 13 16.72 -38.24 -25.47
CA ARG A 13 16.15 -37.24 -26.39
C ARG A 13 14.92 -36.63 -25.71
N ARG A 14 15.05 -35.40 -25.22
CA ARG A 14 13.91 -34.57 -24.83
C ARG A 14 13.01 -34.39 -26.04
N SER A 15 11.75 -34.79 -25.89
CA SER A 15 10.66 -34.52 -26.81
C SER A 15 10.60 -33.02 -27.12
N LYS A 16 10.53 -32.70 -28.42
CA LYS A 16 10.31 -31.33 -28.92
C LYS A 16 9.06 -30.74 -28.26
N PRO A 17 9.09 -29.48 -27.77
CA PRO A 17 7.86 -28.82 -27.36
C PRO A 17 6.96 -28.66 -28.59
N ALA A 18 5.71 -29.12 -28.46
CA ALA A 18 4.68 -28.87 -29.45
C ALA A 18 4.59 -27.35 -29.66
N ARG A 19 4.73 -26.91 -30.91
CA ARG A 19 4.39 -25.54 -31.31
C ARG A 19 2.89 -25.40 -31.09
N SER A 20 2.48 -24.83 -29.95
CA SER A 20 1.14 -24.27 -29.82
C SER A 20 1.12 -23.04 -30.72
N SER A 21 0.50 -23.19 -31.88
CA SER A 21 0.05 -22.06 -32.68
C SER A 21 -0.88 -21.24 -31.79
N VAL A 22 -0.38 -20.13 -31.25
CA VAL A 22 -1.20 -19.11 -30.61
C VAL A 22 -2.02 -18.47 -31.73
N HIS A 23 -3.19 -19.04 -32.00
CA HIS A 23 -4.22 -18.36 -32.76
C HIS A 23 -4.63 -17.14 -31.92
N PHE A 24 -4.19 -15.95 -32.35
CA PHE A 24 -4.81 -14.69 -31.95
C PHE A 24 -6.26 -14.73 -32.42
N ILE A 25 -7.14 -15.26 -31.58
CA ILE A 25 -8.57 -15.03 -31.71
C ILE A 25 -8.78 -13.59 -31.26
N LEU A 26 -8.69 -12.66 -32.20
CA LEU A 26 -9.36 -11.37 -32.11
C LEU A 26 -10.86 -11.67 -32.03
N ALA A 27 -11.34 -12.01 -30.82
CA ALA A 27 -12.74 -12.00 -30.50
C ALA A 27 -13.18 -10.54 -30.56
N ARG A 28 -13.51 -10.08 -31.77
CA ARG A 28 -14.29 -8.87 -31.98
C ARG A 28 -15.56 -9.05 -31.16
N ASN A 29 -15.61 -8.34 -30.04
CA ASN A 29 -16.77 -8.29 -29.16
C ASN A 29 -17.93 -7.66 -29.96
N LYS A 30 -18.72 -8.49 -30.65
CA LYS A 30 -19.87 -8.07 -31.48
C LYS A 30 -21.07 -7.59 -30.66
N ASN A 31 -20.90 -7.38 -29.35
CA ASN A 31 -21.93 -6.84 -28.44
C ASN A 31 -21.93 -5.30 -28.37
N THR A 32 -21.55 -4.60 -29.44
CA THR A 32 -22.04 -3.23 -29.67
C THR A 32 -23.40 -3.33 -30.37
N ALA A 33 -24.37 -3.97 -29.71
CA ALA A 33 -25.76 -3.76 -30.05
C ALA A 33 -26.04 -2.28 -29.82
N ALA A 34 -26.53 -1.59 -30.85
CA ALA A 34 -26.91 -0.19 -30.81
C ALA A 34 -27.70 0.10 -29.55
N ALA A 35 -27.07 0.76 -28.59
CA ALA A 35 -27.74 1.31 -27.43
C ALA A 35 -28.78 2.29 -27.98
N ARG A 36 -30.06 1.89 -27.97
CA ARG A 36 -31.16 2.83 -28.14
C ARG A 36 -30.92 3.94 -27.12
N ILE A 37 -30.56 5.12 -27.63
CA ILE A 37 -30.45 6.33 -26.82
C ILE A 37 -31.84 6.53 -26.24
N ALA A 38 -31.99 6.17 -24.97
CA ALA A 38 -33.20 6.48 -24.22
C ALA A 38 -33.42 8.00 -24.32
N PRO A 39 -34.68 8.47 -24.37
CA PRO A 39 -34.98 9.89 -24.43
C PRO A 39 -34.17 10.62 -23.34
N VAL A 40 -33.53 11.71 -23.74
CA VAL A 40 -32.74 12.59 -22.88
C VAL A 40 -33.70 13.12 -21.81
N GLU A 41 -33.74 12.43 -20.67
CA GLU A 41 -34.47 12.90 -19.49
C GLU A 41 -33.89 14.26 -19.08
N ASP A 42 -34.76 15.12 -18.55
CA ASP A 42 -34.49 16.51 -18.24
C ASP A 42 -33.32 16.67 -17.25
N HIS A 43 -32.11 16.84 -17.78
CA HIS A 43 -30.86 16.96 -17.01
C HIS A 43 -30.85 18.16 -16.05
N SER A 44 -31.74 19.14 -16.25
CA SER A 44 -31.77 20.36 -15.46
C SER A 44 -32.22 20.12 -14.01
N ALA A 45 -33.25 19.30 -13.81
CA ALA A 45 -33.77 18.97 -12.48
C ALA A 45 -32.76 18.15 -11.65
N SER A 46 -32.05 17.23 -12.29
CA SER A 46 -31.02 16.40 -11.61
C SER A 46 -29.85 17.25 -11.11
N ALA A 47 -29.44 18.27 -11.85
CA ALA A 47 -28.30 19.12 -11.48
C ALA A 47 -28.59 19.97 -10.23
N ALA A 48 -29.82 20.47 -10.08
CA ALA A 48 -30.23 21.25 -8.91
C ALA A 48 -30.27 20.39 -7.64
N VAL A 49 -30.82 19.17 -7.73
CA VAL A 49 -30.84 18.19 -6.63
C VAL A 49 -29.41 17.83 -6.21
N ASP A 50 -28.52 17.62 -7.17
CA ASP A 50 -27.11 17.31 -6.91
C ASP A 50 -26.38 18.47 -6.23
N ALA A 51 -26.61 19.70 -6.66
CA ALA A 51 -26.01 20.90 -6.06
C ALA A 51 -26.46 21.09 -4.61
N GLN A 52 -27.77 20.95 -4.35
CA GLN A 52 -28.32 21.08 -3.00
C GLN A 52 -27.80 19.99 -2.06
N ALA A 53 -27.74 18.73 -2.50
CA ALA A 53 -27.21 17.65 -1.68
C ALA A 53 -25.72 17.84 -1.35
N ARG A 54 -24.92 18.37 -2.28
CA ARG A 54 -23.52 18.76 -2.02
C ARG A 54 -23.40 19.88 -0.99
N GLU A 55 -24.26 20.88 -1.07
CA GLU A 55 -24.28 22.00 -0.11
C GLU A 55 -24.61 21.50 1.31
N GLU A 56 -25.57 20.59 1.44
CA GLU A 56 -25.92 19.98 2.73
C GLU A 56 -24.78 19.16 3.33
N ILE A 57 -24.10 18.33 2.51
CA ILE A 57 -22.89 17.61 2.94
C ILE A 57 -21.85 18.61 3.47
N CYS A 58 -21.57 19.67 2.70
CA CYS A 58 -20.58 20.69 3.07
C CYS A 58 -20.98 21.45 4.35
N SER A 59 -22.27 21.77 4.50
CA SER A 59 -22.81 22.41 5.68
C SER A 59 -22.64 21.52 6.93
N GLY A 60 -22.99 20.24 6.84
CA GLY A 60 -22.86 19.28 7.94
C GLY A 60 -21.41 19.10 8.42
N ILE A 61 -20.45 18.97 7.50
CA ILE A 61 -19.03 18.84 7.86
C ILE A 61 -18.39 20.17 8.31
N SER A 62 -18.98 21.33 7.96
CA SER A 62 -18.43 22.64 8.31
C SER A 62 -18.45 22.92 9.82
N ALA A 63 -19.38 22.27 10.54
CA ALA A 63 -19.51 22.33 12.00
C ALA A 63 -18.32 21.68 12.74
N LEU A 64 -17.57 20.79 12.08
CA LEU A 64 -16.43 20.10 12.67
C LEU A 64 -15.24 21.04 12.90
N LYS A 65 -14.50 20.79 13.99
CA LYS A 65 -13.20 21.41 14.28
C LYS A 65 -12.16 20.89 13.29
N VAL A 66 -11.08 21.65 13.12
CA VAL A 66 -9.99 21.28 12.19
C VAL A 66 -9.34 19.94 12.56
N VAL A 67 -9.26 19.61 13.85
CA VAL A 67 -8.73 18.33 14.33
C VAL A 67 -9.67 17.19 13.94
N GLU A 68 -10.97 17.34 14.17
CA GLU A 68 -11.99 16.35 13.79
C GLU A 68 -12.01 16.12 12.27
N LEU A 69 -11.91 17.19 11.47
CA LEU A 69 -11.78 17.07 10.01
C LEU A 69 -10.51 16.31 9.61
N ASN A 70 -9.38 16.56 10.28
CA ASN A 70 -8.13 15.85 10.00
C ASN A 70 -8.22 14.37 10.30
N ASP A 71 -8.88 14.01 11.41
CA ASP A 71 -9.05 12.62 11.84
C ASP A 71 -10.05 11.89 10.92
N LEU A 72 -11.13 12.57 10.52
CA LEU A 72 -12.11 12.05 9.55
C LEU A 72 -11.49 11.83 8.17
N MET A 73 -10.70 12.79 7.67
CA MET A 73 -9.99 12.65 6.41
C MET A 73 -8.96 11.50 6.48
N ARG A 74 -8.19 11.43 7.56
CA ARG A 74 -7.19 10.36 7.76
C ARG A 74 -7.86 8.99 7.81
N SER A 75 -8.95 8.85 8.56
CA SER A 75 -9.67 7.58 8.69
C SER A 75 -10.29 7.11 7.37
N CYS A 76 -10.53 8.01 6.42
CA CYS A 76 -11.01 7.69 5.06
C CYS A 76 -9.87 7.58 4.03
N GLY A 77 -8.60 7.58 4.44
CA GLY A 77 -7.48 7.47 3.51
C GLY A 77 -7.28 8.71 2.63
N LEU A 78 -7.66 9.91 3.11
CA LEU A 78 -7.48 11.18 2.41
C LEU A 78 -6.27 11.95 2.94
N THR A 79 -5.58 12.64 2.03
CA THR A 79 -4.51 13.59 2.42
C THR A 79 -5.11 14.82 3.08
N GLN A 80 -4.49 15.26 4.18
CA GLN A 80 -4.94 16.44 4.92
C GLN A 80 -4.59 17.73 4.14
N GLY A 81 -5.60 18.51 3.76
CA GLY A 81 -5.40 19.85 3.21
C GLY A 81 -4.79 20.82 4.23
N THR A 82 -4.35 21.99 3.80
CA THR A 82 -3.72 22.98 4.71
C THR A 82 -4.75 23.82 5.45
N VAL A 83 -5.79 24.29 4.77
CA VAL A 83 -6.81 25.21 5.31
C VAL A 83 -8.16 24.52 5.54
N LYS A 84 -8.93 24.96 6.55
CA LYS A 84 -10.23 24.35 6.91
C LYS A 84 -11.20 24.31 5.72
N ALA A 85 -11.33 25.40 4.98
CA ALA A 85 -12.22 25.48 3.82
C ALA A 85 -11.84 24.46 2.72
N GLY A 86 -10.54 24.29 2.47
CA GLY A 86 -10.04 23.28 1.53
C GLY A 86 -10.36 21.86 1.99
N LYS A 87 -10.23 21.57 3.29
CA LYS A 87 -10.60 20.26 3.87
C LYS A 87 -12.09 19.97 3.70
N ILE A 88 -12.95 20.95 3.99
CA ILE A 88 -14.41 20.84 3.80
C ILE A 88 -14.71 20.54 2.33
N SER A 89 -14.16 21.31 1.40
CA SER A 89 -14.39 21.11 -0.03
C SER A 89 -13.91 19.74 -0.53
N SER A 90 -12.68 19.33 -0.18
CA SER A 90 -12.13 18.02 -0.55
C SER A 90 -12.95 16.87 0.03
N LEU A 91 -13.28 16.93 1.32
CA LEU A 91 -14.05 15.88 1.99
C LEU A 91 -15.49 15.82 1.49
N GLY A 92 -16.15 16.97 1.29
CA GLY A 92 -17.51 17.02 0.74
C GLY A 92 -17.59 16.45 -0.67
N THR A 93 -16.61 16.78 -1.53
CA THR A 93 -16.50 16.20 -2.88
C THR A 93 -16.29 14.68 -2.80
N PHE A 94 -15.42 14.22 -1.90
CA PHE A 94 -15.18 12.78 -1.69
C PHE A 94 -16.45 12.04 -1.23
N ILE A 95 -17.16 12.55 -0.22
CA ILE A 95 -18.40 11.96 0.30
C ILE A 95 -19.44 11.86 -0.82
N TRP A 96 -19.58 12.93 -1.61
CA TRP A 96 -20.49 12.96 -2.75
C TRP A 96 -20.15 11.91 -3.82
N ASP A 97 -18.89 11.81 -4.22
CA ASP A 97 -18.47 10.84 -5.22
C ASP A 97 -18.57 9.40 -4.71
N ALA A 98 -18.26 9.18 -3.42
CA ALA A 98 -18.45 7.89 -2.76
C ALA A 98 -19.92 7.46 -2.74
N GLN A 99 -20.83 8.40 -2.49
CA GLN A 99 -22.26 8.13 -2.52
C GLN A 99 -22.77 7.74 -3.91
N LYS A 100 -22.38 8.48 -4.95
CA LYS A 100 -22.74 8.14 -6.34
C LYS A 100 -22.20 6.77 -6.73
N LEU A 101 -20.98 6.43 -6.30
CA LEU A 101 -20.38 5.12 -6.56
C LEU A 101 -21.18 4.00 -5.85
N ALA A 102 -21.57 4.21 -4.59
CA ALA A 102 -22.39 3.27 -3.84
C ALA A 102 -23.76 3.03 -4.53
N LEU A 103 -24.41 4.11 -4.97
CA LEU A 103 -25.69 4.04 -5.69
C LEU A 103 -25.55 3.29 -7.02
N SER A 104 -24.53 3.61 -7.81
CA SER A 104 -24.26 2.92 -9.08
C SER A 104 -24.00 1.41 -8.87
N ARG A 105 -23.23 1.04 -7.84
CA ARG A 105 -22.98 -0.37 -7.50
C ARG A 105 -24.25 -1.08 -7.02
N TYR A 106 -25.08 -0.42 -6.21
CA TYR A 106 -26.38 -0.95 -5.79
C TYR A 106 -27.29 -1.24 -6.99
N GLN A 107 -27.45 -0.26 -7.89
CA GLN A 107 -28.27 -0.39 -9.09
C GLN A 107 -27.80 -1.54 -10.00
N ASN A 108 -26.49 -1.70 -10.16
CA ASN A 108 -25.91 -2.78 -10.98
C ASN A 108 -26.11 -4.18 -10.37
N LYS A 109 -26.10 -4.31 -9.04
CA LYS A 109 -26.24 -5.61 -8.36
C LYS A 109 -27.70 -6.00 -8.16
N SER A 110 -28.59 -5.02 -7.99
CA SER A 110 -30.00 -5.25 -7.71
C SER A 110 -30.75 -5.68 -8.98
N LYS A 111 -30.73 -7.00 -9.28
CA LYS A 111 -31.46 -7.60 -10.40
C LYS A 111 -32.97 -7.35 -10.33
N ASN A 112 -33.50 -7.29 -9.12
CA ASN A 112 -34.88 -6.95 -8.85
C ASN A 112 -34.89 -5.45 -8.56
N LYS A 113 -35.55 -4.64 -9.39
CA LYS A 113 -35.67 -3.18 -9.29
C LYS A 113 -36.38 -2.69 -8.00
N ARG A 114 -36.11 -3.32 -6.86
CA ARG A 114 -36.66 -2.94 -5.57
C ARG A 114 -35.98 -1.67 -5.11
N LEU A 115 -36.82 -0.75 -4.67
CA LEU A 115 -36.36 0.45 -3.99
C LEU A 115 -35.62 0.04 -2.71
N PRO A 116 -34.46 0.66 -2.43
CA PRO A 116 -33.70 0.40 -1.21
C PRO A 116 -34.53 0.77 0.02
N ARG A 117 -34.36 0.06 1.13
CA ARG A 117 -35.11 0.27 2.39
C ARG A 117 -34.51 1.36 3.27
N SER A 118 -33.19 1.52 3.28
CA SER A 118 -32.48 2.63 3.95
C SER A 118 -31.28 3.16 3.13
N PRO A 119 -30.80 4.40 3.37
CA PRO A 119 -29.53 4.87 2.80
C PRO A 119 -28.35 3.95 3.13
N ALA A 120 -28.32 3.42 4.36
CA ALA A 120 -27.31 2.47 4.82
C ALA A 120 -27.24 1.20 3.94
N GLU A 121 -28.39 0.73 3.42
CA GLU A 121 -28.41 -0.40 2.49
C GLU A 121 -27.63 -0.10 1.20
N ILE A 122 -27.72 1.13 0.69
CA ILE A 122 -26.97 1.56 -0.50
C ILE A 122 -25.50 1.79 -0.15
N HIS A 123 -25.22 2.47 0.97
CA HIS A 123 -23.86 2.76 1.41
C HIS A 123 -23.03 1.48 1.61
N ALA A 124 -23.65 0.36 2.02
CA ALA A 124 -22.97 -0.94 2.09
C ALA A 124 -22.38 -1.42 0.74
N TYR A 125 -22.89 -0.94 -0.39
CA TYR A 125 -22.37 -1.24 -1.74
C TYR A 125 -21.19 -0.33 -2.13
N PHE A 126 -20.83 0.64 -1.28
CA PHE A 126 -19.63 1.45 -1.49
C PHE A 126 -18.37 0.58 -1.47
N VAL A 127 -18.26 -0.36 -0.54
CA VAL A 127 -17.10 -1.26 -0.43
C VAL A 127 -17.23 -2.38 -1.49
N PRO A 128 -16.23 -2.59 -2.36
CA PRO A 128 -16.26 -3.66 -3.35
C PRO A 128 -16.25 -5.05 -2.69
N ASP A 129 -16.58 -6.08 -3.48
CA ASP A 129 -16.52 -7.47 -3.01
C ASP A 129 -15.06 -7.91 -2.81
N GLU A 130 -14.14 -7.41 -3.64
CA GLU A 130 -12.74 -7.82 -3.70
C GLU A 130 -11.80 -6.63 -4.00
N VAL A 131 -10.52 -6.76 -3.64
CA VAL A 131 -9.47 -5.77 -3.87
C VAL A 131 -8.21 -6.48 -4.35
N VAL A 132 -7.55 -5.91 -5.36
CA VAL A 132 -6.22 -6.35 -5.81
C VAL A 132 -5.24 -5.21 -5.58
N SER A 133 -4.40 -5.34 -4.57
CA SER A 133 -3.40 -4.34 -4.22
C SER A 133 -2.04 -4.71 -4.82
N ILE A 134 -1.43 -3.77 -5.53
CA ILE A 134 -0.17 -3.94 -6.27
C ILE A 134 0.89 -3.02 -5.67
N ASP A 135 2.02 -3.62 -5.29
CA ASP A 135 3.25 -2.92 -4.96
C ASP A 135 4.22 -3.02 -6.14
N ILE A 136 4.69 -1.87 -6.63
CA ILE A 136 5.35 -1.75 -7.92
C ILE A 136 6.86 -1.90 -7.77
N GLY A 137 7.42 -2.86 -8.50
CA GLY A 137 8.85 -2.94 -8.71
C GLY A 137 9.21 -3.86 -9.87
N TYR A 138 10.03 -3.43 -10.82
CA TYR A 138 10.33 -4.29 -11.98
C TYR A 138 11.05 -5.61 -11.59
N LYS A 139 11.72 -5.68 -10.43
CA LYS A 139 12.36 -6.92 -9.91
C LYS A 139 11.53 -7.67 -8.87
N ASN A 140 10.50 -7.02 -8.36
CA ASN A 140 9.88 -7.37 -7.09
C ASN A 140 8.41 -6.95 -7.04
N LEU A 141 7.74 -6.92 -8.19
CA LEU A 141 6.33 -6.58 -8.27
C LEU A 141 5.56 -7.59 -7.44
N ALA A 142 4.82 -7.12 -6.46
CA ALA A 142 4.00 -7.96 -5.60
C ALA A 142 2.54 -7.56 -5.73
N PHE A 143 1.65 -8.54 -5.57
CA PHE A 143 0.24 -8.24 -5.40
C PHE A 143 -0.40 -9.10 -4.32
N ALA A 144 -1.43 -8.54 -3.68
CA ALA A 144 -2.35 -9.23 -2.79
C ALA A 144 -3.78 -9.03 -3.30
N HIS A 145 -4.49 -10.14 -3.49
CA HIS A 145 -5.91 -10.20 -3.84
C HIS A 145 -6.69 -10.64 -2.61
N VAL A 146 -7.52 -9.74 -2.09
CA VAL A 146 -8.18 -9.87 -0.78
C VAL A 146 -9.67 -9.63 -0.92
N SER A 147 -10.48 -10.55 -0.40
CA SER A 147 -11.93 -10.39 -0.35
C SER A 147 -12.36 -9.42 0.75
N ARG A 148 -13.58 -8.88 0.65
CA ARG A 148 -14.16 -8.03 1.70
C ARG A 148 -14.37 -8.76 3.02
N THR A 149 -14.39 -10.09 3.03
CA THR A 149 -14.48 -10.89 4.26
C THR A 149 -13.13 -11.11 4.92
N GLY A 150 -12.04 -10.61 4.34
CA GLY A 150 -10.68 -10.76 4.84
C GLY A 150 -9.95 -12.01 4.34
N GLU A 151 -10.47 -12.72 3.33
CA GLU A 151 -9.80 -13.88 2.76
C GLU A 151 -8.72 -13.44 1.76
N VAL A 152 -7.49 -13.96 1.91
CA VAL A 152 -6.40 -13.77 0.95
C VAL A 152 -6.55 -14.78 -0.18
N LEU A 153 -7.19 -14.36 -1.27
CA LEU A 153 -7.51 -15.15 -2.46
C LEU A 153 -6.29 -15.39 -3.36
N GLY A 154 -5.35 -14.44 -3.37
CA GLY A 154 -4.12 -14.53 -4.14
C GLY A 154 -3.03 -13.66 -3.53
N TRP A 155 -1.79 -14.14 -3.51
CA TRP A 155 -0.67 -13.39 -2.97
C TRP A 155 0.59 -13.89 -3.65
N ARG A 156 1.35 -13.01 -4.31
CA ARG A 156 2.54 -13.42 -5.06
C ARG A 156 3.48 -12.25 -5.32
N ARG A 157 4.78 -12.54 -5.35
CA ARG A 157 5.83 -11.67 -5.89
C ARG A 157 6.33 -12.23 -7.20
N THR A 158 6.52 -11.36 -8.19
CA THR A 158 6.99 -11.70 -9.53
C THR A 158 8.14 -10.77 -9.93
N GLU A 159 9.20 -11.33 -10.48
CA GLU A 159 10.27 -10.57 -11.11
C GLU A 159 9.89 -10.35 -12.59
N LEU A 160 9.48 -9.13 -12.96
CA LEU A 160 9.14 -8.81 -14.34
C LEU A 160 10.38 -8.81 -15.24
N LEU A 161 11.47 -8.23 -14.76
CA LEU A 161 12.73 -8.14 -15.47
C LEU A 161 13.92 -8.37 -14.53
N LYS A 162 14.91 -9.13 -15.00
CA LYS A 162 16.18 -9.34 -14.29
C LYS A 162 17.04 -8.08 -14.22
N GLU A 163 16.95 -7.25 -15.26
CA GLU A 163 17.72 -6.02 -15.43
C GLU A 163 16.81 -4.90 -15.94
N ALA A 164 17.14 -3.67 -15.57
CA ALA A 164 16.40 -2.50 -16.04
C ALA A 164 16.56 -2.36 -17.56
N THR A 165 15.46 -2.15 -18.26
CA THR A 165 15.44 -1.81 -19.69
C THR A 165 14.61 -0.56 -19.90
N PHE A 166 14.98 0.26 -20.88
CA PHE A 166 14.24 1.46 -21.27
C PHE A 166 13.49 1.29 -22.59
N GLU A 167 13.53 0.07 -23.17
CA GLU A 167 12.82 -0.26 -24.40
C GLU A 167 11.31 -0.36 -24.13
N PRO A 168 10.48 0.61 -24.58
CA PRO A 168 9.08 0.67 -24.18
C PRO A 168 8.28 -0.55 -24.62
N TRP A 169 8.60 -1.12 -25.79
CA TRP A 169 7.96 -2.32 -26.32
C TRP A 169 8.18 -3.55 -25.43
N THR A 170 9.41 -3.73 -24.92
CA THR A 170 9.74 -4.85 -24.04
C THR A 170 8.95 -4.76 -22.73
N LEU A 171 8.91 -3.56 -22.13
CA LEU A 171 8.13 -3.31 -20.92
C LEU A 171 6.63 -3.49 -21.14
N ALA A 172 6.09 -2.96 -22.25
CA ALA A 172 4.68 -3.09 -22.59
C ALA A 172 4.28 -4.56 -22.69
N ARG A 173 5.06 -5.38 -23.42
CA ARG A 173 4.79 -6.81 -23.56
C ARG A 173 4.85 -7.55 -22.22
N VAL A 174 5.88 -7.31 -21.41
CA VAL A 174 6.04 -8.01 -20.12
C VAL A 174 4.93 -7.62 -19.13
N VAL A 175 4.55 -6.35 -19.09
CA VAL A 175 3.47 -5.87 -18.21
C VAL A 175 2.11 -6.39 -18.70
N GLU A 176 1.85 -6.39 -20.02
CA GLU A 176 0.63 -6.97 -20.59
C GLU A 176 0.51 -8.46 -20.24
N GLU A 177 1.57 -9.25 -20.47
CA GLU A 177 1.61 -10.67 -20.13
C GLU A 177 1.37 -10.90 -18.64
N TYR A 178 1.97 -10.06 -17.78
CA TYR A 178 1.75 -10.11 -16.34
C TYR A 178 0.29 -9.83 -15.97
N VAL A 179 -0.33 -8.79 -16.54
CA VAL A 179 -1.74 -8.44 -16.26
C VAL A 179 -2.66 -9.58 -16.72
N GLN A 180 -2.41 -10.17 -17.89
CA GLN A 180 -3.26 -11.23 -18.44
C GLN A 180 -3.12 -12.57 -17.70
N ASN A 181 -1.92 -12.92 -17.25
CA ASN A 181 -1.63 -14.27 -16.74
C ASN A 181 -1.48 -14.35 -15.21
N ALA A 182 -1.12 -13.26 -14.54
CA ALA A 182 -0.81 -13.28 -13.11
C ALA A 182 -1.86 -12.56 -12.25
N LEU A 183 -2.47 -11.47 -12.75
CA LEU A 183 -3.52 -10.77 -12.03
C LEU A 183 -4.88 -11.44 -12.28
N PRO A 184 -5.76 -11.50 -11.26
CA PRO A 184 -7.13 -11.95 -11.50
C PRO A 184 -7.84 -10.92 -12.39
N MET A 185 -8.64 -11.36 -13.36
CA MET A 185 -9.41 -10.48 -14.26
C MET A 185 -10.84 -10.34 -13.74
N ILE A 186 -11.12 -9.27 -12.99
CA ILE A 186 -12.38 -9.09 -12.26
C ILE A 186 -13.06 -7.77 -12.69
N PRO A 187 -14.38 -7.78 -12.96
CA PRO A 187 -15.12 -6.56 -13.31
C PRO A 187 -15.04 -5.47 -12.24
N ALA A 188 -15.01 -4.19 -12.67
CA ALA A 188 -15.04 -3.00 -11.81
C ALA A 188 -16.19 -2.96 -10.79
N SER A 189 -17.30 -3.63 -11.09
CA SER A 189 -18.45 -3.72 -10.19
C SER A 189 -18.16 -4.57 -8.94
N LYS A 190 -17.16 -5.47 -9.00
CA LYS A 190 -16.81 -6.39 -7.93
C LYS A 190 -15.44 -6.11 -7.33
N CYS A 191 -14.49 -5.61 -8.12
CA CYS A 191 -13.10 -5.44 -7.69
C CYS A 191 -12.59 -4.01 -7.89
N THR A 192 -11.79 -3.55 -6.93
CA THR A 192 -10.95 -2.35 -7.06
C THR A 192 -9.48 -2.77 -7.10
N TYR A 193 -8.72 -2.26 -8.08
CA TYR A 193 -7.27 -2.43 -8.14
C TYR A 193 -6.59 -1.23 -7.47
N LEU A 194 -5.74 -1.49 -6.48
CA LEU A 194 -4.95 -0.49 -5.80
C LEU A 194 -3.55 -0.49 -6.37
N ILE A 195 -3.09 0.68 -6.80
CA ILE A 195 -1.72 0.87 -7.26
C ILE A 195 -1.05 1.85 -6.31
N GLU A 196 0.02 1.41 -5.64
CA GLU A 196 0.83 2.32 -4.83
C GLU A 196 1.46 3.39 -5.73
N HIS A 197 1.32 4.68 -5.38
CA HIS A 197 1.97 5.74 -6.14
C HIS A 197 3.48 5.75 -5.90
N GLN A 198 4.26 5.55 -6.97
CA GLN A 198 5.71 5.59 -6.86
C GLN A 198 6.18 7.01 -6.49
N ARG A 199 6.89 7.13 -5.38
CA ARG A 199 7.49 8.42 -4.98
C ARG A 199 8.74 8.67 -5.80
N PHE A 200 8.81 9.83 -6.44
CA PHE A 200 10.08 10.36 -6.93
C PHE A 200 11.01 10.62 -5.74
N ARG A 201 12.11 9.88 -5.67
CA ARG A 201 13.17 10.07 -4.68
C ARG A 201 14.48 10.23 -5.43
N SER A 202 14.84 11.45 -5.83
CA SER A 202 16.10 11.62 -6.58
C SER A 202 17.34 11.38 -5.73
N GLN A 203 17.35 11.73 -4.43
CA GLN A 203 18.49 11.65 -3.48
C GLN A 203 19.92 11.85 -4.08
N GLY A 204 20.04 12.51 -5.24
CA GLY A 204 21.29 12.70 -5.98
C GLY A 204 21.91 11.49 -6.68
N SER A 205 21.34 10.28 -6.68
CA SER A 205 21.99 9.08 -7.28
C SER A 205 21.41 8.69 -8.64
N ALA A 206 22.26 8.61 -9.67
CA ALA A 206 21.86 8.22 -11.02
C ALA A 206 21.29 6.78 -11.11
N ALA A 207 21.80 5.84 -10.31
CA ALA A 207 21.27 4.48 -10.26
C ALA A 207 19.83 4.42 -9.73
N VAL A 208 19.50 5.33 -8.80
CA VAL A 208 18.15 5.49 -8.28
C VAL A 208 17.22 6.03 -9.38
N THR A 209 17.70 6.98 -10.20
CA THR A 209 16.96 7.51 -11.35
C THR A 209 16.54 6.41 -12.32
N ASN A 210 17.43 5.48 -12.69
CA ASN A 210 17.10 4.40 -13.63
C ASN A 210 15.98 3.50 -13.11
N SER A 211 16.08 3.03 -11.86
CA SER A 211 15.05 2.17 -11.27
C SER A 211 13.69 2.87 -11.14
N ILE A 212 13.69 4.17 -10.80
CA ILE A 212 12.47 4.96 -10.69
C ILE A 212 11.82 5.14 -12.06
N MET A 213 12.60 5.46 -13.10
CA MET A 213 12.05 5.62 -14.45
C MET A 213 11.39 4.34 -14.96
N VAL A 214 12.04 3.18 -14.75
CA VAL A 214 11.47 1.89 -15.15
C VAL A 214 10.21 1.57 -14.34
N ASN A 215 10.22 1.78 -13.02
CA ASN A 215 9.03 1.57 -12.18
C ASN A 215 7.87 2.49 -12.58
N ASN A 216 8.13 3.76 -12.87
CA ASN A 216 7.11 4.70 -13.34
C ASN A 216 6.51 4.28 -14.70
N LEU A 217 7.33 3.71 -15.58
CA LEU A 217 6.84 3.17 -16.86
C LEU A 217 6.02 1.89 -16.65
N VAL A 218 6.44 0.99 -15.75
CA VAL A 218 5.64 -0.16 -15.32
C VAL A 218 4.30 0.28 -14.73
N GLU A 219 4.29 1.29 -13.86
CA GLU A 219 3.09 1.88 -13.30
C GLU A 219 2.14 2.38 -14.41
N ALA A 220 2.65 3.20 -15.33
CA ALA A 220 1.86 3.73 -16.44
C ALA A 220 1.26 2.61 -17.32
N LEU A 221 2.04 1.57 -17.61
CA LEU A 221 1.60 0.41 -18.39
C LEU A 221 0.57 -0.44 -17.63
N LEU A 222 0.68 -0.57 -16.30
CA LEU A 222 -0.35 -1.21 -15.47
C LEU A 222 -1.66 -0.44 -15.56
N TYR A 223 -1.64 0.89 -15.42
CA TYR A 223 -2.85 1.72 -15.59
C TYR A 223 -3.48 1.52 -16.98
N ALA A 224 -2.67 1.52 -18.05
CA ALA A 224 -3.17 1.36 -19.40
C ALA A 224 -3.85 -0.01 -19.61
N ASN A 225 -3.19 -1.10 -19.20
CA ASN A 225 -3.71 -2.47 -19.35
C ASN A 225 -4.96 -2.71 -18.48
N LEU A 226 -4.96 -2.25 -17.23
CA LEU A 226 -6.11 -2.39 -16.33
C LEU A 226 -7.31 -1.56 -16.81
N ARG A 227 -7.09 -0.37 -17.36
CA ARG A 227 -8.18 0.40 -17.99
C ARG A 227 -8.75 -0.27 -19.22
N HIS A 228 -7.90 -0.95 -20.01
CA HIS A 228 -8.36 -1.68 -21.20
C HIS A 228 -9.38 -2.77 -20.86
N ILE A 229 -9.22 -3.44 -19.71
CA ILE A 229 -10.18 -4.45 -19.20
C ILE A 229 -11.32 -3.83 -18.38
N SER A 230 -11.49 -2.50 -18.42
CA SER A 230 -12.51 -1.76 -17.65
C SER A 230 -12.43 -2.00 -16.14
N ALA A 231 -11.23 -2.16 -15.58
CA ALA A 231 -11.02 -2.27 -14.14
C ALA A 231 -11.23 -0.92 -13.45
N HIS A 232 -11.75 -0.94 -12.22
CA HIS A 232 -11.77 0.23 -11.36
C HIS A 232 -10.43 0.33 -10.64
N ILE A 233 -9.70 1.42 -10.86
CA ILE A 233 -8.34 1.60 -10.34
C ILE A 233 -8.33 2.77 -9.37
N GLN A 234 -7.69 2.59 -8.21
CA GLN A 234 -7.40 3.66 -7.27
C GLN A 234 -5.92 3.72 -6.94
N THR A 235 -5.42 4.93 -6.83
CA THR A 235 -4.05 5.19 -6.40
C THR A 235 -3.99 5.27 -4.88
N VAL A 236 -3.00 4.65 -4.26
CA VAL A 236 -2.80 4.70 -2.81
C VAL A 236 -1.50 5.41 -2.46
N SER A 237 -1.55 6.28 -1.45
CA SER A 237 -0.35 6.97 -0.94
C SER A 237 0.40 6.10 0.07
N PRO A 238 1.69 5.80 -0.16
CA PRO A 238 2.48 5.00 0.78
C PRO A 238 2.57 5.63 2.19
N ALA A 239 2.45 6.96 2.31
CA ALA A 239 2.48 7.63 3.62
C ALA A 239 1.20 7.38 4.40
N LEU A 240 0.05 7.36 3.73
CA LEU A 240 -1.23 7.10 4.40
C LEU A 240 -1.26 5.67 4.92
N VAL A 241 -0.82 4.71 4.10
CA VAL A 241 -0.66 3.31 4.54
C VAL A 241 0.32 3.24 5.71
N SER A 242 1.46 3.93 5.63
CA SER A 242 2.45 3.92 6.72
C SER A 242 1.88 4.46 8.04
N THR A 243 1.16 5.59 7.99
CA THR A 243 0.55 6.23 9.17
C THR A 243 -0.56 5.37 9.75
N GLU A 244 -1.28 4.61 8.94
CA GLU A 244 -2.32 3.67 9.41
C GLU A 244 -1.75 2.61 10.35
N TRP A 245 -0.51 2.17 10.11
CA TRP A 245 0.16 1.12 10.86
C TRP A 245 1.18 1.66 11.88
N GLU A 246 1.36 2.97 11.98
CA GLU A 246 2.21 3.56 13.02
C GLU A 246 1.47 3.45 14.38
N PRO A 247 2.12 2.90 15.43
CA PRO A 247 1.53 2.86 16.75
C PRO A 247 1.13 4.27 17.18
N GLN A 248 -0.11 4.45 17.65
CA GLN A 248 -0.48 5.68 18.32
C GLN A 248 0.25 5.72 19.66
N THR A 249 1.47 6.26 19.66
CA THR A 249 2.19 6.54 20.90
C THR A 249 1.40 7.62 21.62
N SER A 250 0.62 7.23 22.63
CA SER A 250 -0.10 8.13 23.53
C SER A 250 0.84 9.10 24.24
N GLU A 251 2.12 8.74 24.31
CA GLU A 251 3.22 9.64 24.64
C GLU A 251 3.42 10.62 23.49
N LYS A 252 2.71 11.75 23.56
CA LYS A 252 3.12 12.98 22.91
C LYS A 252 4.53 13.30 23.41
N GLU A 253 5.57 12.80 22.74
CA GLU A 253 6.89 13.39 22.89
C GLU A 253 6.71 14.91 22.73
N PRO A 254 7.22 15.72 23.67
CA PRO A 254 6.99 17.16 23.64
C PRO A 254 7.46 17.69 22.29
N ASN A 255 6.48 18.10 21.47
CA ASN A 255 6.63 18.56 20.10
C ASN A 255 7.89 19.40 19.94
N SER A 256 8.98 18.80 19.46
CA SER A 256 10.02 19.59 18.80
C SER A 256 9.43 19.98 17.45
N THR A 257 9.00 21.23 17.37
CA THR A 257 8.50 21.94 16.18
C THR A 257 9.59 22.02 15.10
N ILE A 258 10.03 20.87 14.57
CA ILE A 258 11.09 20.78 13.55
C ILE A 258 10.58 20.17 12.23
N SER A 259 9.36 19.64 12.18
CA SER A 259 8.76 19.18 10.92
C SER A 259 7.62 20.10 10.50
N ASN A 260 7.97 21.16 9.76
CA ASN A 260 7.29 21.67 8.56
C ASN A 260 7.60 23.16 8.35
N CYS A 261 8.75 23.46 7.75
CA CYS A 261 8.97 24.54 6.77
C CYS A 261 10.49 24.71 6.54
N VAL A 262 11.05 23.92 5.63
CA VAL A 262 12.04 24.50 4.71
C VAL A 262 11.21 25.03 3.55
N GLU A 263 10.50 26.12 3.81
CA GLU A 263 10.07 27.01 2.73
C GLU A 263 11.36 27.55 2.14
N LEU A 264 11.72 27.07 0.95
CA LEU A 264 12.74 27.71 0.15
C LEU A 264 12.26 29.14 -0.07
N LYS A 265 12.80 30.09 0.73
CA LYS A 265 12.53 31.52 0.54
C LYS A 265 12.72 31.81 -0.97
N PRO A 266 11.69 32.30 -1.69
CA PRO A 266 11.88 32.67 -3.08
C PRO A 266 13.01 33.68 -3.11
N LYS A 267 14.04 33.40 -3.91
CA LYS A 267 15.15 34.33 -4.15
C LYS A 267 14.53 35.61 -4.72
N SER A 268 14.34 36.62 -3.88
CA SER A 268 13.93 37.94 -4.35
C SER A 268 15.09 38.50 -5.17
N THR A 269 14.92 38.47 -6.48
CA THR A 269 15.76 39.23 -7.40
C THR A 269 15.37 40.69 -7.27
N ASN A 270 16.08 41.44 -6.42
CA ASN A 270 16.12 42.89 -6.54
C ASN A 270 17.57 43.38 -6.63
N LYS A 271 17.91 43.82 -7.86
CA LYS A 271 19.08 44.63 -8.17
C LYS A 271 18.89 46.01 -7.53
N LYS A 272 19.86 46.49 -6.73
CA LYS A 272 20.76 47.60 -7.11
C LYS A 272 21.72 47.98 -5.96
N PRO A 273 22.86 48.60 -6.29
CA PRO A 273 24.02 48.72 -5.42
C PRO A 273 23.99 50.02 -4.62
N LYS A 274 24.66 50.04 -3.46
CA LYS A 274 25.42 51.21 -3.01
C LYS A 274 26.34 50.87 -1.85
N ASP A 275 27.56 51.39 -1.99
CA ASP A 275 28.67 51.35 -1.06
C ASP A 275 28.32 51.68 0.39
N SER A 276 28.79 50.84 1.31
CA SER A 276 29.31 51.29 2.59
C SER A 276 30.23 50.24 3.23
N ARG A 277 31.53 50.58 3.18
CA ARG A 277 32.57 50.38 4.19
C ARG A 277 32.23 49.50 5.42
N LYS A 278 32.98 48.40 5.50
CA LYS A 278 33.66 47.82 6.68
C LYS A 278 32.92 47.87 8.03
N GLU A 279 32.49 46.69 8.49
CA GLU A 279 32.85 46.19 9.83
C GLU A 279 32.85 44.65 9.84
N LYS A 280 34.05 44.07 9.85
CA LYS A 280 34.30 42.63 9.80
C LYS A 280 34.16 42.06 11.23
N LYS A 281 32.94 42.01 11.76
CA LYS A 281 32.67 41.43 13.09
C LYS A 281 32.63 39.90 12.99
N THR A 282 33.76 39.26 13.27
CA THR A 282 33.94 37.81 13.38
C THR A 282 33.12 37.26 14.56
N ARG A 283 31.83 37.00 14.35
CA ARG A 283 30.97 36.28 15.31
C ARG A 283 31.40 34.81 15.38
N ARG A 284 32.25 34.48 16.37
CA ARG A 284 32.77 33.13 16.68
C ARG A 284 31.82 32.26 17.52
N CYS A 285 30.52 32.57 17.63
CA CYS A 285 29.61 31.93 18.60
C CYS A 285 28.78 30.73 18.08
N GLY A 286 29.13 30.10 16.95
CA GLY A 286 28.32 29.02 16.35
C GLY A 286 28.75 27.57 16.66
N GLY A 287 29.72 27.34 17.55
CA GLY A 287 30.33 26.01 17.76
C GLY A 287 29.56 25.07 18.68
N SER A 288 28.92 25.59 19.73
CA SER A 288 28.27 24.77 20.77
C SER A 288 26.97 24.10 20.29
N GLU A 289 26.17 24.80 19.50
CA GLU A 289 24.87 24.30 19.04
C GLU A 289 25.01 23.10 18.08
N LYS A 290 25.98 23.15 17.16
CA LYS A 290 26.25 22.05 16.22
C LYS A 290 26.72 20.78 16.93
N LYS A 291 27.50 20.92 18.02
CA LYS A 291 27.94 19.78 18.83
C LYS A 291 26.75 19.10 19.51
N SER A 292 25.86 19.89 20.12
CA SER A 292 24.65 19.38 20.76
C SER A 292 23.71 18.67 19.78
N GLN A 293 23.50 19.22 18.58
CA GLN A 293 22.67 18.57 17.55
C GLN A 293 23.24 17.21 17.10
N LYS A 294 24.56 17.13 16.94
CA LYS A 294 25.24 15.88 16.58
C LYS A 294 25.09 14.82 17.67
N GLU A 295 25.28 15.19 18.94
CA GLU A 295 25.11 14.29 20.08
C GLU A 295 23.68 13.76 20.21
N LYS A 296 22.67 14.63 20.05
CA LYS A 296 21.25 14.22 20.02
C LYS A 296 20.98 13.23 18.90
N LEU A 297 21.53 13.45 17.71
CA LEU A 297 21.34 12.57 16.56
C LEU A 297 22.02 11.21 16.75
N VAL A 298 23.22 11.18 17.35
CA VAL A 298 23.91 9.93 17.72
C VAL A 298 23.09 9.14 18.75
N SER A 299 22.57 9.81 19.79
CA SER A 299 21.70 9.19 20.79
C SER A 299 20.42 8.60 20.16
N THR A 300 19.80 9.36 19.24
CA THR A 300 18.62 8.90 18.49
C THR A 300 18.94 7.63 17.69
N ILE A 301 20.06 7.60 16.98
CA ILE A 301 20.48 6.43 16.19
C ILE A 301 20.71 5.22 17.10
N ALA A 302 21.36 5.39 18.26
CA ALA A 302 21.57 4.31 19.21
C ALA A 302 20.26 3.75 19.80
N GLN A 303 19.25 4.61 20.03
CA GLN A 303 17.91 4.15 20.40
C GLN A 303 17.26 3.36 19.25
N MET A 304 17.39 3.83 18.00
CA MET A 304 16.85 3.12 16.84
C MET A 304 17.52 1.76 16.61
N ASP A 305 18.81 1.62 16.93
CA ASP A 305 19.51 0.32 16.87
C ASP A 305 18.91 -0.70 17.85
N ARG A 306 18.58 -0.26 19.07
CA ARG A 306 17.90 -1.11 20.06
C ARG A 306 16.53 -1.56 19.56
N VAL A 307 15.70 -0.62 19.10
CA VAL A 307 14.39 -0.92 18.53
C VAL A 307 14.50 -1.86 17.33
N LEU A 308 15.47 -1.63 16.43
CA LEU A 308 15.68 -2.51 15.28
C LEU A 308 16.07 -3.93 15.70
N CYS A 309 16.91 -4.07 16.72
CA CYS A 309 17.30 -5.38 17.27
C CYS A 309 16.07 -6.14 17.80
N GLU A 310 15.25 -5.47 18.61
CA GLU A 310 14.00 -6.02 19.17
C GLU A 310 13.04 -6.45 18.06
N GLN A 311 12.83 -5.61 17.04
CA GLN A 311 11.94 -5.95 15.93
C GLN A 311 12.46 -7.14 15.12
N LYS A 312 13.77 -7.22 14.85
CA LYS A 312 14.36 -8.40 14.18
C LYS A 312 14.18 -9.68 14.99
N GLN A 313 14.36 -9.60 16.31
CA GLN A 313 14.14 -10.74 17.20
C GLN A 313 12.68 -11.18 17.17
N LEU A 314 11.74 -10.23 17.22
CA LEU A 314 10.31 -10.50 17.12
C LEU A 314 9.93 -11.16 15.78
N THR A 315 10.39 -10.61 14.66
CA THR A 315 10.17 -11.18 13.31
C THR A 315 10.71 -12.60 13.21
N ARG A 316 11.88 -12.86 13.81
CA ARG A 316 12.50 -14.18 13.83
C ARG A 316 11.68 -15.17 14.66
N THR A 317 11.32 -14.83 15.90
CA THR A 317 10.52 -15.69 16.77
C THR A 317 9.18 -16.03 16.11
N ARG A 318 8.50 -15.04 15.51
CA ARG A 318 7.24 -15.27 14.78
C ARG A 318 7.44 -16.15 13.55
N HIS A 319 8.55 -16.01 12.83
CA HIS A 319 8.85 -16.90 11.71
C HIS A 319 9.04 -18.35 12.17
N GLU A 320 9.73 -18.58 13.29
CA GLU A 320 9.92 -19.91 13.87
C GLU A 320 8.58 -20.53 14.32
N LEU A 321 7.70 -19.74 14.96
CA LEU A 321 6.34 -20.15 15.28
C LEU A 321 5.52 -20.51 14.04
N LEU A 322 5.63 -19.71 12.98
CA LEU A 322 4.94 -19.95 11.72
C LEU A 322 5.41 -21.26 11.07
N LEU A 323 6.72 -21.53 11.04
CA LEU A 323 7.26 -22.79 10.53
C LEU A 323 6.76 -23.98 11.36
N SER A 324 6.73 -23.85 12.69
CA SER A 324 6.19 -24.87 13.59
C SER A 324 4.71 -25.15 13.31
N ALA A 325 3.88 -24.10 13.14
CA ALA A 325 2.47 -24.22 12.80
C ALA A 325 2.22 -24.89 11.44
N LEU A 326 3.18 -24.80 10.52
CA LEU A 326 3.16 -25.48 9.22
C LEU A 326 3.78 -26.89 9.26
N GLY A 327 4.17 -27.40 10.43
CA GLY A 327 4.86 -28.69 10.55
C GLY A 327 6.26 -28.72 9.92
N ARG A 328 6.89 -27.55 9.75
CA ARG A 328 8.21 -27.41 9.12
C ARG A 328 9.29 -27.14 10.18
N SER A 329 10.42 -27.83 10.04
CA SER A 329 11.60 -27.56 10.86
C SER A 329 12.23 -26.23 10.45
N SER A 330 12.62 -25.42 11.44
CA SER A 330 13.44 -24.24 11.19
C SER A 330 14.74 -24.64 10.47
N PRO A 331 15.08 -24.03 9.32
CA PRO A 331 16.37 -24.26 8.68
C PRO A 331 17.47 -24.03 9.72
N ARG A 332 18.26 -25.06 10.03
CA ARG A 332 19.35 -24.98 11.03
C ARG A 332 20.12 -23.68 10.81
N ALA A 333 20.21 -22.85 11.86
CA ALA A 333 20.71 -21.46 11.85
C ALA A 333 22.13 -21.22 11.27
N ARG A 334 22.79 -22.25 10.75
CA ARG A 334 24.20 -22.24 10.32
C ARG A 334 24.48 -21.46 9.03
N ALA A 335 23.50 -20.91 8.32
CA ALA A 335 23.71 -20.22 7.03
C ALA A 335 23.34 -18.72 6.96
N LEU A 336 22.60 -18.18 7.93
CA LEU A 336 21.99 -16.83 7.80
C LEU A 336 22.85 -15.66 8.30
N VAL A 337 23.98 -15.94 8.97
CA VAL A 337 24.80 -14.88 9.59
C VAL A 337 25.60 -14.04 8.57
N LYS A 338 25.83 -14.53 7.34
CA LYS A 338 26.81 -13.89 6.42
C LYS A 338 26.26 -12.85 5.44
N THR A 339 24.96 -12.82 5.15
CA THR A 339 24.41 -11.96 4.09
C THR A 339 23.79 -10.65 4.58
N ALA A 340 23.15 -10.62 5.76
CA ALA A 340 22.45 -9.42 6.24
C ALA A 340 23.36 -8.33 6.81
N VAL A 341 24.58 -8.69 7.23
CA VAL A 341 25.55 -7.76 7.84
C VAL A 341 26.28 -6.95 6.76
N ARG A 342 26.37 -7.46 5.52
CA ARG A 342 27.21 -6.87 4.47
C ARG A 342 26.71 -5.52 3.96
N ASP A 343 25.42 -5.35 3.65
CA ASP A 343 24.95 -4.09 3.06
C ASP A 343 25.10 -2.88 3.99
N PHE A 344 24.96 -3.08 5.30
CA PHE A 344 25.07 -2.00 6.27
C PHE A 344 26.52 -1.64 6.59
N ASP A 345 27.35 -2.65 6.86
CA ASP A 345 28.78 -2.44 7.12
C ASP A 345 29.47 -1.88 5.88
N GLU A 346 29.06 -2.28 4.67
CA GLU A 346 29.56 -1.74 3.41
C GLU A 346 29.15 -0.27 3.20
N LEU A 347 27.92 0.13 3.60
CA LEU A 347 27.50 1.54 3.59
C LEU A 347 28.27 2.39 4.61
N MET A 348 28.59 1.83 5.78
CA MET A 348 29.44 2.48 6.79
C MET A 348 30.89 2.59 6.33
N LEU A 349 31.43 1.55 5.67
CA LEU A 349 32.79 1.50 5.12
C LEU A 349 33.00 2.47 3.95
N ARG A 350 31.95 2.76 3.17
CA ARG A 350 32.00 3.70 2.03
C ARG A 350 32.04 5.19 2.42
N GLY A 351 32.20 5.53 3.70
CA GLY A 351 32.62 6.86 4.17
C GLY A 351 31.69 8.03 3.86
N THR A 352 30.45 7.80 3.40
CA THR A 352 29.60 8.82 2.78
C THR A 352 28.31 9.15 3.54
N GLY A 353 28.01 8.51 4.67
CA GLY A 353 26.75 8.72 5.36
C GLY A 353 26.77 9.92 6.30
N SER A 354 26.13 11.04 5.93
CA SER A 354 25.67 11.98 6.94
C SER A 354 24.82 11.22 7.99
N LEU A 355 24.95 11.55 9.28
CA LEU A 355 24.16 10.88 10.34
C LEU A 355 22.64 10.89 10.04
N GLY A 356 22.15 11.88 9.30
CA GLY A 356 20.77 11.91 8.80
C GLY A 356 20.43 10.74 7.87
N THR A 357 21.32 10.40 6.93
CA THR A 357 21.15 9.25 6.03
C THR A 357 21.08 7.95 6.80
N LEU A 358 21.93 7.80 7.82
CA LEU A 358 21.94 6.63 8.69
C LEU A 358 20.64 6.50 9.48
N ARG A 359 20.17 7.60 10.09
CA ARG A 359 18.87 7.65 10.77
C ARG A 359 17.72 7.22 9.84
N ASP A 360 17.68 7.76 8.62
CA ASP A 360 16.61 7.46 7.66
C ASP A 360 16.66 6.01 7.16
N LEU A 361 17.84 5.41 7.06
CA LEU A 361 18.01 3.98 6.78
C LEU A 361 17.47 3.12 7.93
N ARG A 362 17.81 3.46 9.18
CA ARG A 362 17.30 2.74 10.36
C ARG A 362 15.79 2.83 10.46
N ARG A 363 15.19 4.01 10.20
CA ARG A 363 13.74 4.19 10.21
C ARG A 363 13.06 3.25 9.20
N ARG A 364 13.62 3.14 7.99
CA ARG A 364 13.11 2.24 6.95
C ARG A 364 13.22 0.77 7.33
N LEU A 365 14.34 0.36 7.92
CA LEU A 365 14.53 -1.02 8.39
C LEU A 365 13.55 -1.37 9.52
N ILE A 366 13.38 -0.48 10.50
CA ILE A 366 12.40 -0.67 11.58
C ILE A 366 10.99 -0.79 11.01
N LYS A 367 10.61 0.09 10.06
CA LYS A 367 9.31 0.02 9.39
C LYS A 367 9.12 -1.34 8.72
N LYS A 368 10.10 -1.78 7.92
CA LYS A 368 10.08 -3.08 7.23
C LYS A 368 9.88 -4.24 8.18
N GLU A 369 10.65 -4.32 9.25
CA GLU A 369 10.52 -5.40 10.25
C GLU A 369 9.15 -5.38 10.93
N ARG A 370 8.63 -4.20 11.27
CA ARG A 370 7.29 -4.06 11.84
C ARG A 370 6.20 -4.57 10.90
N THR A 371 6.22 -4.18 9.62
CA THR A 371 5.23 -4.65 8.64
C THR A 371 5.28 -6.17 8.51
N ILE A 372 6.48 -6.77 8.42
CA ILE A 372 6.65 -8.23 8.36
C ILE A 372 6.09 -8.89 9.63
N ALA A 373 6.42 -8.36 10.80
CA ALA A 373 5.95 -8.89 12.07
C ALA A 373 4.42 -8.84 12.17
N VAL A 374 3.77 -7.77 11.71
CA VAL A 374 2.30 -7.64 11.66
C VAL A 374 1.69 -8.75 10.80
N VAL A 375 2.18 -8.92 9.57
CA VAL A 375 1.67 -9.94 8.66
C VAL A 375 1.90 -11.36 9.19
N GLN A 376 3.05 -11.63 9.81
CA GLN A 376 3.28 -12.92 10.48
C GLN A 376 2.27 -13.19 11.59
N ALA A 377 1.92 -12.18 12.40
CA ALA A 377 0.90 -12.33 13.43
C ALA A 377 -0.47 -12.66 12.82
N TRP A 378 -0.82 -12.04 11.69
CA TRP A 378 -2.06 -12.35 10.97
C TRP A 378 -2.10 -13.79 10.45
N ILE A 379 -1.00 -14.27 9.86
CA ILE A 379 -0.92 -15.65 9.38
C ILE A 379 -1.03 -16.64 10.55
N ILE A 380 -0.29 -16.41 11.64
CA ILE A 380 -0.34 -17.26 12.83
C ILE A 380 -1.77 -17.32 13.39
N ALA A 381 -2.45 -16.17 13.52
CA ALA A 381 -3.84 -16.10 13.98
C ALA A 381 -4.79 -16.89 13.05
N SER A 382 -4.62 -16.75 11.73
CA SER A 382 -5.42 -17.50 10.75
C SER A 382 -5.18 -19.00 10.78
N LEU A 383 -3.94 -19.45 11.03
CA LEU A 383 -3.64 -20.89 11.12
C LEU A 383 -4.18 -21.46 12.42
N ALA A 384 -4.06 -20.72 13.52
CA ALA A 384 -4.60 -21.09 14.82
C ALA A 384 -6.14 -21.19 14.80
N SER A 385 -6.84 -20.31 14.07
CA SER A 385 -8.31 -20.39 13.98
C SER A 385 -8.81 -21.58 13.14
N LYS A 386 -8.03 -22.03 12.15
CA LYS A 386 -8.36 -23.19 11.30
C LYS A 386 -7.97 -24.51 11.95
N SER A 387 -6.85 -24.51 12.64
CA SER A 387 -6.43 -25.62 13.47
C SER A 387 -7.23 -25.55 14.76
N ILE A 388 -8.43 -26.13 14.75
CA ILE A 388 -9.22 -26.46 15.95
C ILE A 388 -8.45 -27.52 16.75
N LEU A 389 -7.22 -27.18 17.18
CA LEU A 389 -6.43 -27.94 18.11
C LEU A 389 -7.03 -27.63 19.47
N SER A 390 -7.72 -28.64 19.97
CA SER A 390 -8.22 -28.83 21.32
C SER A 390 -7.08 -28.88 22.37
N THR A 391 -6.13 -27.94 22.33
CA THR A 391 -5.06 -27.87 23.32
C THR A 391 -5.48 -26.95 24.44
N SER A 392 -5.93 -27.57 25.53
CA SER A 392 -6.40 -26.98 26.79
C SER A 392 -5.30 -26.31 27.62
N SER A 393 -4.25 -25.77 27.01
CA SER A 393 -3.12 -25.16 27.73
C SER A 393 -3.25 -23.64 27.75
N ASN A 394 -3.42 -23.10 28.96
CA ASN A 394 -3.52 -21.66 29.30
C ASN A 394 -2.28 -20.81 28.96
N ASP A 395 -1.27 -21.34 28.26
CA ASP A 395 -0.09 -20.59 27.81
C ASP A 395 -0.33 -19.78 26.52
N HIS A 396 -1.61 -19.43 26.25
CA HIS A 396 -2.01 -18.52 25.18
C HIS A 396 -1.59 -17.08 25.53
N LEU A 397 -0.29 -16.86 25.37
CA LEU A 397 0.46 -15.60 25.33
C LEU A 397 -0.33 -14.43 24.74
N ASP A 398 0.06 -13.22 25.16
CA ASP A 398 -0.27 -11.85 24.69
C ASP A 398 -0.39 -11.60 23.17
N ALA A 399 -0.36 -12.62 22.33
CA ALA A 399 -0.78 -12.57 20.94
C ALA A 399 -2.16 -11.92 20.79
N ASN A 400 -3.09 -12.15 21.73
CA ASN A 400 -4.42 -11.52 21.70
C ASN A 400 -4.39 -9.99 21.86
N GLU A 401 -3.42 -9.40 22.55
CA GLU A 401 -3.35 -7.93 22.72
C GLU A 401 -2.88 -7.23 21.43
N ALA A 402 -1.94 -7.86 20.70
CA ALA A 402 -1.53 -7.40 19.37
C ALA A 402 -2.58 -7.68 18.29
N ILE A 403 -3.43 -8.69 18.49
CA ILE A 403 -4.49 -9.07 17.57
C ILE A 403 -5.74 -8.21 17.79
N ASN A 404 -6.15 -7.87 19.01
CA ASN A 404 -7.51 -7.34 19.25
C ASN A 404 -7.74 -5.85 18.93
N SER A 405 -6.72 -5.03 18.65
CA SER A 405 -6.91 -3.57 18.55
C SER A 405 -7.03 -2.98 17.13
N THR A 406 -6.94 -3.79 16.06
CA THR A 406 -6.65 -3.22 14.72
C THR A 406 -7.31 -3.89 13.52
N TRP A 407 -8.47 -4.56 13.68
CA TRP A 407 -9.10 -5.27 12.55
C TRP A 407 -10.17 -4.45 11.81
N PRO A 408 -10.10 -4.36 10.47
CA PRO A 408 -10.99 -3.49 9.69
C PRO A 408 -12.25 -4.18 9.12
N PHE A 409 -12.41 -5.49 9.32
CA PHE A 409 -13.51 -6.23 8.69
C PHE A 409 -14.77 -6.22 9.56
N VAL A 410 -15.92 -5.98 8.91
CA VAL A 410 -17.26 -5.79 9.52
C VAL A 410 -17.66 -6.90 10.51
N SER A 411 -17.11 -8.10 10.33
CA SER A 411 -17.44 -9.29 11.11
C SER A 411 -16.55 -9.51 12.34
N GLY A 412 -15.57 -8.63 12.60
CA GLY A 412 -14.54 -8.89 13.61
C GLY A 412 -13.66 -10.11 13.28
N LYS A 413 -13.78 -10.65 12.05
CA LYS A 413 -12.98 -11.79 11.60
C LYS A 413 -11.55 -11.35 11.30
N HIS A 414 -10.61 -12.21 11.65
CA HIS A 414 -9.21 -12.09 11.24
C HIS A 414 -9.06 -12.29 9.73
N ILE A 415 -7.94 -11.80 9.19
CA ILE A 415 -7.56 -12.13 7.81
C ILE A 415 -7.35 -13.64 7.72
N GLU A 416 -7.95 -14.26 6.72
CA GLU A 416 -7.85 -15.69 6.48
C GLU A 416 -6.83 -15.97 5.38
N PHE A 417 -5.88 -16.87 5.67
CA PHE A 417 -4.85 -17.31 4.72
C PHE A 417 -5.06 -18.78 4.37
N ALA A 418 -4.96 -19.12 3.08
CA ALA A 418 -4.76 -20.50 2.68
C ALA A 418 -3.40 -21.01 3.22
N PRO A 419 -3.28 -22.29 3.64
CA PRO A 419 -2.00 -22.86 4.08
C PRO A 419 -0.88 -22.66 3.05
N THR A 420 -1.20 -22.82 1.76
CA THR A 420 -0.26 -22.60 0.65
C THR A 420 0.26 -21.16 0.57
N ALA A 421 -0.54 -20.16 0.94
CA ALA A 421 -0.10 -18.77 0.99
C ALA A 421 0.89 -18.54 2.15
N ALA A 422 0.65 -19.17 3.29
CA ALA A 422 1.55 -19.12 4.45
C ALA A 422 2.90 -19.82 4.16
N GLU A 423 2.88 -20.96 3.47
CA GLU A 423 4.08 -21.66 3.00
C GLU A 423 4.89 -20.80 2.03
N MET A 424 4.23 -20.22 1.02
CA MET A 424 4.86 -19.31 0.06
C MET A 424 5.52 -18.12 0.77
N PHE A 425 4.84 -17.53 1.75
CA PHE A 425 5.39 -16.43 2.53
C PHE A 425 6.65 -16.85 3.30
N CYS A 426 6.68 -18.06 3.87
CA CYS A 426 7.86 -18.59 4.54
C CYS A 426 9.05 -18.78 3.60
N ASP A 427 8.79 -19.21 2.37
CA ASP A 427 9.81 -19.51 1.35
C ASP A 427 10.32 -18.27 0.63
N GLU A 428 9.57 -17.16 0.65
CA GLU A 428 9.98 -15.91 0.04
C GLU A 428 11.14 -15.25 0.80
N LYS A 429 12.16 -14.84 0.05
CA LYS A 429 13.35 -14.16 0.59
C LYS A 429 13.08 -12.68 0.84
N LYS A 430 12.27 -12.05 -0.03
CA LYS A 430 11.87 -10.64 0.08
C LYS A 430 10.43 -10.52 0.54
N LYS A 431 10.25 -10.66 1.86
CA LYS A 431 8.93 -10.64 2.50
C LYS A 431 8.29 -9.25 2.51
N ASP A 432 9.09 -8.18 2.43
CA ASP A 432 8.61 -6.80 2.50
C ASP A 432 7.64 -6.44 1.38
N ASP A 433 7.95 -6.77 0.12
CA ASP A 433 7.07 -6.46 -1.02
C ASP A 433 5.69 -7.15 -0.88
N LEU A 434 5.69 -8.41 -0.42
CA LEU A 434 4.48 -9.15 -0.09
C LEU A 434 3.70 -8.51 1.06
N CYS A 435 4.39 -8.04 2.10
CA CYS A 435 3.76 -7.41 3.24
C CYS A 435 3.17 -6.04 2.89
N ASP A 436 3.88 -5.23 2.10
CA ASP A 436 3.45 -3.88 1.73
C ASP A 436 2.18 -3.93 0.88
N CYS A 437 2.10 -4.79 -0.15
CA CYS A 437 0.87 -4.93 -0.94
C CYS A 437 -0.32 -5.45 -0.10
N LEU A 438 -0.11 -6.38 0.84
CA LEU A 438 -1.18 -6.91 1.69
C LEU A 438 -1.66 -5.86 2.71
N THR A 439 -0.73 -5.21 3.43
CA THR A 439 -1.08 -4.18 4.41
C THR A 439 -1.71 -2.95 3.75
N GLN A 440 -1.35 -2.63 2.51
CA GLN A 440 -2.05 -1.65 1.68
C GLN A 440 -3.52 -2.03 1.43
N ALA A 441 -3.80 -3.28 1.03
CA ALA A 441 -5.18 -3.75 0.79
C ALA A 441 -6.04 -3.64 2.07
N VAL A 442 -5.48 -4.06 3.20
CA VAL A 442 -6.16 -4.09 4.49
C VAL A 442 -6.41 -2.68 5.02
N ALA A 443 -5.42 -1.77 4.92
CA ALA A 443 -5.58 -0.37 5.26
C ALA A 443 -6.69 0.28 4.41
N TRP A 444 -6.69 -0.01 3.10
CA TRP A 444 -7.71 0.52 2.21
C TRP A 444 -9.12 0.06 2.56
N TYR A 445 -9.32 -1.24 2.86
CA TYR A 445 -10.61 -1.74 3.32
C TYR A 445 -11.07 -1.03 4.59
N ARG A 446 -10.16 -0.79 5.54
CA ARG A 446 -10.45 -0.01 6.75
C ARG A 446 -10.97 1.38 6.40
N TRP A 447 -10.30 2.06 5.48
CA TRP A 447 -10.71 3.39 5.03
C TRP A 447 -12.07 3.39 4.36
N GLN A 448 -12.38 2.36 3.55
CA GLN A 448 -13.70 2.27 2.94
C GLN A 448 -14.80 1.99 3.96
N GLN A 449 -14.50 1.17 4.98
CA GLN A 449 -15.46 0.91 6.06
C GLN A 449 -15.73 2.16 6.90
N ASN A 450 -14.68 2.94 7.21
CA ASN A 450 -14.84 4.23 7.87
C ASN A 450 -15.65 5.20 6.99
N THR A 451 -15.43 5.16 5.67
CA THR A 451 -16.20 5.97 4.71
C THR A 451 -17.69 5.63 4.74
N ILE A 452 -18.09 4.37 4.97
CA ILE A 452 -19.51 4.04 5.18
C ILE A 452 -20.08 4.80 6.36
N SER A 453 -19.38 4.83 7.50
CA SER A 453 -19.82 5.59 8.68
C SER A 453 -19.96 7.08 8.36
N VAL A 454 -19.05 7.65 7.57
CA VAL A 454 -19.12 9.04 7.11
C VAL A 454 -20.31 9.26 6.16
N LEU A 455 -20.57 8.33 5.25
CA LEU A 455 -21.72 8.38 4.34
C LEU A 455 -23.04 8.30 5.10
N ASP A 456 -23.15 7.42 6.09
CA ASP A 456 -24.35 7.32 6.93
C ASP A 456 -24.61 8.62 7.69
N GLN A 457 -23.54 9.23 8.22
CA GLN A 457 -23.63 10.46 9.00
C GLN A 457 -23.89 11.72 8.16
N TYR A 458 -23.23 11.87 7.01
CA TYR A 458 -23.24 13.13 6.23
C TYR A 458 -23.80 12.97 4.82
N GLY A 459 -23.78 11.76 4.26
CA GLY A 459 -24.15 11.50 2.87
C GLY A 459 -25.64 11.25 2.63
N SER A 460 -26.43 10.86 3.65
CA SER A 460 -27.80 10.35 3.43
C SER A 460 -28.78 11.25 2.64
N ALA A 461 -28.50 12.55 2.52
CA ALA A 461 -29.31 13.54 1.82
C ALA A 461 -29.71 13.17 0.37
N LEU A 462 -28.78 12.69 -0.46
CA LEU A 462 -29.07 12.36 -1.86
C LEU A 462 -30.05 11.19 -1.96
N ILE A 463 -29.80 10.12 -1.21
CA ILE A 463 -30.60 8.89 -1.27
C ILE A 463 -32.02 9.13 -0.77
N THR A 464 -32.19 9.97 0.26
CA THR A 464 -33.52 10.32 0.76
C THR A 464 -34.35 11.06 -0.30
N ARG A 465 -33.72 11.85 -1.18
CA ARG A 465 -34.41 12.57 -2.26
C ARG A 465 -34.73 11.73 -3.49
N TYR A 466 -33.95 10.68 -3.75
CA TYR A 466 -34.20 9.73 -4.84
C TYR A 466 -35.34 8.75 -4.52
N ARG A 467 -35.79 8.69 -3.27
CA ARG A 467 -36.98 7.95 -2.84
C ARG A 467 -38.20 8.85 -2.90
#